data_AF-A0A846E3P0-F1
#
_entry.id   AF-A0A846E3P0-F1
#
_cell.length_a   1.000
_cell.length_b   1.000
_cell.length_c   1.000
_cell.angle_alpha   90.00
_cell.angle_beta   90.00
_cell.angle_gamma   90.00
#
_symmetry.space_group_name_H-M   'P 1'
#
loop_
_entity.id
_entity.type
_entity.pdbx_description
1 polymer ?
#
loop_
_entity_poly.entity_id
_entity_poly.type
_entity_poly.pdbx_seq_one_letter_code
_entity_poly.pdbx_strand_id
1 'polypeptide(L)'
;MNEHFRNLPESDNLNTFALSRLFSRKTTSYKFLFFLSLLDILDRNNFDASSPIEFRELVVGMLVNAWFPHYYFNLSFGTQDKITNKLDSLRLQISESALNLADFNKNCLREAINKQNLEDIVTYIVRYVPFRLITPFL
;
A
#
# COMPACT_ATOMS: atom_id res chain seq x y z
N MET A 1 -6.17 -29.40 -1.97
CA MET A 1 -7.27 -28.62 -2.56
C MET A 1 -6.63 -27.65 -3.53
N ASN A 2 -6.72 -27.93 -4.83
CA ASN A 2 -5.99 -27.23 -5.87
C ASN A 2 -6.67 -25.89 -6.12
N GLU A 3 -6.13 -24.81 -5.54
CA GLU A 3 -6.55 -23.46 -5.92
C GLU A 3 -6.13 -23.22 -7.37
N HIS A 4 -7.10 -22.89 -8.23
CA HIS A 4 -6.84 -22.35 -9.55
C HIS A 4 -6.09 -21.02 -9.41
N PHE A 5 -4.75 -21.08 -9.33
CA PHE A 5 -3.94 -19.89 -9.58
C PHE A 5 -4.29 -19.44 -11.00
N ARG A 6 -4.94 -18.28 -11.13
CA ARG A 6 -5.09 -17.64 -12.44
C ARG A 6 -3.69 -17.49 -13.00
N ASN A 7 -3.42 -18.18 -14.11
CA ASN A 7 -2.13 -18.09 -14.78
C ASN A 7 -1.93 -16.64 -15.21
N LEU A 8 -0.98 -15.97 -14.55
CA LEU A 8 -0.48 -14.70 -15.02
C LEU A 8 0.18 -14.92 -16.39
N PRO A 9 0.17 -13.93 -17.30
CA PRO A 9 0.90 -14.02 -18.56
C PRO A 9 2.35 -14.43 -18.32
N GLU A 10 2.89 -15.34 -19.14
CA GLU A 10 4.28 -15.75 -19.04
C GLU A 10 5.22 -14.57 -19.27
N SER A 11 6.39 -14.60 -18.62
CA SER A 11 7.39 -13.54 -18.71
C SER A 11 8.78 -14.13 -18.56
N ASP A 12 9.67 -13.78 -19.49
CA ASP A 12 11.08 -14.20 -19.44
C ASP A 12 11.87 -13.48 -18.33
N ASN A 13 11.37 -12.32 -17.90
CA ASN A 13 12.07 -11.43 -16.96
C ASN A 13 11.46 -11.43 -15.54
N LEU A 14 10.38 -12.18 -15.32
CA LEU A 14 9.66 -12.20 -14.05
C LEU A 14 9.17 -13.60 -13.73
N ASN A 15 9.48 -14.08 -12.53
CA ASN A 15 8.90 -15.32 -12.01
C ASN A 15 7.40 -15.11 -11.69
N THR A 16 6.55 -15.37 -12.68
CA THR A 16 5.09 -15.19 -12.60
C THR A 16 4.46 -16.14 -11.60
N PHE A 17 5.04 -17.33 -11.40
CA PHE A 17 4.62 -18.26 -10.36
C PHE A 17 4.84 -17.67 -8.96
N ALA A 18 6.03 -17.12 -8.68
CA ALA A 18 6.30 -16.41 -7.42
C ALA A 18 5.37 -15.21 -7.23
N LEU A 19 5.16 -14.41 -8.28
CA LEU A 19 4.25 -13.26 -8.25
C LEU A 19 2.82 -13.66 -7.88
N SER A 20 2.30 -14.74 -8.48
CA SER A 20 0.96 -15.25 -8.18
C SER A 20 0.78 -15.66 -6.70
N ARG A 21 1.89 -15.91 -5.99
CA ARG A 21 1.92 -16.36 -4.60
C ARG A 21 2.20 -15.24 -3.58
N LEU A 22 2.37 -13.98 -4.00
CA LEU A 22 2.57 -12.82 -3.10
C LEU A 22 1.58 -12.81 -1.92
N PHE A 23 0.32 -13.10 -2.23
CA PHE A 23 -0.79 -13.07 -1.28
C PHE A 23 -1.24 -14.47 -0.82
N SER A 24 -0.40 -15.50 -0.95
CA SER A 24 -0.71 -16.85 -0.44
C SER A 24 -0.95 -16.88 1.08
N ARG A 25 -0.31 -15.95 1.83
CA ARG A 25 -0.59 -15.70 3.25
C ARG A 25 -1.13 -14.28 3.44
N LYS A 26 -2.41 -14.17 3.81
CA LYS A 26 -3.20 -12.93 3.91
C LYS A 26 -3.49 -12.52 5.36
N THR A 27 -2.55 -12.73 6.27
CA THR A 27 -2.75 -12.49 7.72
C THR A 27 -2.87 -11.00 8.10
N THR A 28 -2.46 -10.10 7.21
CA THR A 28 -2.33 -8.66 7.48
C THR A 28 -2.57 -7.84 6.21
N SER A 29 -3.18 -6.66 6.34
CA SER A 29 -3.53 -5.81 5.19
C SER A 29 -2.31 -5.15 4.52
N TYR A 30 -1.20 -4.99 5.26
CA TYR A 30 -0.02 -4.29 4.76
C TYR A 30 0.52 -4.81 3.42
N LYS A 31 0.38 -6.12 3.11
CA LYS A 31 0.85 -6.66 1.83
C LYS A 31 0.06 -6.08 0.67
N PHE A 32 -1.26 -6.02 0.83
CA PHE A 32 -2.17 -5.47 -0.16
C PHE A 32 -1.94 -3.97 -0.30
N LEU A 33 -1.81 -3.26 0.81
CA LEU A 33 -1.54 -1.82 0.80
C LEU A 33 -0.22 -1.52 0.12
N PHE A 34 0.87 -2.24 0.46
CA PHE A 34 2.18 -2.03 -0.15
C PHE A 34 2.13 -2.26 -1.66
N PHE A 35 1.54 -3.39 -2.09
CA PHE A 35 1.47 -3.72 -3.52
C PHE A 35 0.58 -2.74 -4.28
N LEU A 36 -0.57 -2.36 -3.71
CA LEU A 36 -1.44 -1.35 -4.31
C LEU A 36 -0.73 0.01 -4.44
N SER A 37 0.05 0.41 -3.43
CA SER A 37 0.85 1.63 -3.48
C SER A 37 1.98 1.57 -4.51
N LEU A 38 2.60 0.41 -4.70
CA LEU A 38 3.56 0.19 -5.77
C LEU A 38 2.90 0.38 -7.14
N LEU A 39 1.74 -0.21 -7.36
CA LEU A 39 0.98 -0.04 -8.61
C LEU A 39 0.56 1.42 -8.82
N ASP A 40 0.07 2.10 -7.79
CA ASP A 40 -0.30 3.53 -7.85
C ASP A 40 0.90 4.44 -8.17
N ILE A 41 2.12 4.08 -7.74
CA ILE A 41 3.34 4.84 -8.07
C ILE A 41 3.74 4.58 -9.52
N LEU A 42 3.75 3.31 -9.94
CA LEU A 42 4.08 2.94 -11.32
C LEU A 42 3.12 3.60 -12.32
N ASP A 43 1.81 3.56 -12.07
CA ASP A 43 0.80 4.18 -12.93
C ASP A 43 1.02 5.70 -13.07
N ARG A 44 1.26 6.40 -11.96
CA ARG A 44 1.58 7.84 -11.97
C ARG A 44 2.86 8.19 -12.73
N ASN A 45 3.80 7.26 -12.77
CA ASN A 45 5.07 7.40 -13.51
C ASN A 45 4.99 6.83 -14.93
N ASN A 46 3.79 6.51 -15.45
CA ASN A 46 3.59 5.87 -16.75
C ASN A 46 4.40 4.57 -16.93
N PHE A 47 4.55 3.81 -15.84
CA PHE A 47 5.34 2.59 -15.75
C PHE A 47 6.83 2.77 -16.08
N ASP A 48 7.35 4.01 -16.01
CA ASP A 48 8.78 4.26 -16.05
C ASP A 48 9.44 3.78 -14.74
N ALA A 49 10.22 2.71 -14.86
CA ALA A 49 10.97 2.08 -13.79
C ALA A 49 12.48 2.42 -13.84
N SER A 50 12.88 3.44 -14.60
CA SER A 50 14.27 3.89 -14.70
C SER A 50 14.82 4.46 -13.39
N SER A 51 13.93 5.00 -12.54
CA SER A 51 14.27 5.59 -11.25
C SER A 51 13.79 4.71 -10.09
N PRO A 52 14.61 4.54 -9.03
CA PRO A 52 14.20 3.77 -7.87
C PRO A 52 13.03 4.45 -7.14
N ILE A 53 12.11 3.65 -6.62
CA ILE A 53 11.00 4.14 -5.80
C ILE A 53 11.47 4.22 -4.34
N GLU A 54 11.34 5.39 -3.73
CA GLU A 54 11.69 5.57 -2.32
C GLU A 54 10.68 4.86 -1.40
N PHE A 55 11.19 4.25 -0.33
CA PHE A 55 10.32 3.64 0.67
C PHE A 55 9.36 4.63 1.32
N ARG A 56 9.78 5.89 1.50
CA ARG A 56 8.91 6.94 2.03
C ARG A 56 7.71 7.15 1.12
N GLU A 57 7.90 7.17 -0.20
CA GLU A 57 6.80 7.32 -1.16
C GLU A 57 5.83 6.14 -1.10
N LEU A 58 6.35 4.91 -1.00
CA LEU A 58 5.54 3.70 -0.81
C LEU A 58 4.70 3.80 0.47
N VAL A 59 5.33 4.17 1.60
CA VAL A 59 4.64 4.31 2.89
C VAL A 59 3.55 5.37 2.82
N VAL A 60 3.80 6.52 2.19
CA VAL A 60 2.78 7.55 1.97
C VAL A 60 1.63 6.99 1.14
N GLY A 61 1.92 6.27 0.06
CA GLY A 61 0.91 5.58 -0.74
C GLY A 61 0.08 4.59 0.10
N MET A 62 0.72 3.85 1.02
CA MET A 62 0.04 2.86 1.85
C MET A 62 -0.94 3.54 2.80
N LEU A 63 -0.54 4.66 3.39
CA LEU A 63 -1.39 5.47 4.26
C LEU A 63 -2.56 6.09 3.48
N VAL A 64 -2.32 6.61 2.27
CA VAL A 64 -3.37 7.13 1.38
C VAL A 64 -4.40 6.04 1.07
N ASN A 65 -3.94 4.85 0.69
CA ASN A 65 -4.82 3.72 0.34
C ASN A 65 -5.53 3.11 1.55
N ALA A 66 -4.95 3.19 2.75
CA ALA A 66 -5.57 2.78 3.99
C ALA A 66 -6.64 3.76 4.48
N TRP A 67 -6.47 5.05 4.18
CA TRP A 67 -7.28 6.11 4.77
C TRP A 67 -8.76 6.00 4.43
N PHE A 68 -9.09 5.81 3.16
CA PHE A 68 -10.49 5.77 2.75
C PHE A 68 -11.25 4.57 3.35
N PRO A 69 -10.74 3.31 3.25
CA PRO A 69 -11.40 2.18 3.90
C PRO A 69 -11.50 2.32 5.43
N HIS A 70 -10.46 2.85 6.07
CA HIS A 70 -10.42 3.01 7.53
C HIS A 70 -11.36 4.11 8.03
N TYR A 71 -11.31 5.32 7.46
CA TYR A 71 -12.09 6.46 7.94
C TYR A 71 -13.54 6.48 7.44
N TYR A 72 -13.78 6.12 6.18
CA TYR A 72 -15.13 6.21 5.60
C TYR A 72 -15.99 5.00 5.98
N PHE A 73 -15.43 3.79 5.90
CA PHE A 73 -16.17 2.55 6.20
C PHE A 73 -15.93 2.03 7.62
N ASN A 74 -15.10 2.69 8.44
CA ASN A 74 -14.68 2.18 9.75
C ASN A 74 -14.11 0.74 9.66
N LEU A 75 -13.43 0.43 8.54
CA LEU A 75 -12.97 -0.94 8.27
C LEU A 75 -11.81 -1.30 9.18
N SER A 76 -11.98 -2.35 9.99
CA SER A 76 -10.88 -2.93 10.76
C SER A 76 -9.96 -3.76 9.86
N PHE A 77 -8.65 -3.49 9.91
CA PHE A 77 -7.64 -4.24 9.15
C PHE A 77 -7.11 -5.48 9.90
N GLY A 78 -7.75 -5.83 11.01
CA GLY A 78 -7.34 -6.90 11.91
C GLY A 78 -6.46 -6.40 13.06
N THR A 79 -6.50 -7.11 14.19
CA THR A 79 -5.87 -6.68 15.45
C THR A 79 -4.35 -6.58 15.41
N GLN A 80 -3.73 -7.37 14.53
CA GLN A 80 -2.28 -7.39 14.31
C GLN A 80 -1.81 -6.26 13.39
N ASP A 81 -2.72 -5.67 12.61
CA ASP A 81 -2.37 -4.58 11.72
C ASP A 81 -2.28 -3.27 12.50
N LYS A 82 -1.16 -2.56 12.36
CA LYS A 82 -0.89 -1.30 13.06
C LYS A 82 -0.96 -0.10 12.13
N ILE A 83 -1.23 -0.29 10.84
CA ILE A 83 -1.25 0.82 9.89
C ILE A 83 -2.37 1.82 10.21
N THR A 84 -3.53 1.33 10.63
CA THR A 84 -4.68 2.16 11.05
C THR A 84 -4.32 2.97 12.30
N ASN A 85 -3.71 2.35 13.31
CA ASN A 85 -3.23 3.06 14.50
C ASN A 85 -2.20 4.15 14.17
N LYS A 86 -1.29 3.88 13.22
CA LYS A 86 -0.33 4.88 12.74
C LYS A 86 -1.02 6.00 11.98
N LEU A 87 -2.01 5.68 11.16
CA LEU A 87 -2.81 6.66 10.43
C LEU A 87 -3.60 7.56 11.38
N ASP A 88 -4.26 6.99 12.40
CA ASP A 88 -5.00 7.72 13.43
C ASP A 88 -4.09 8.70 14.19
N SER A 89 -2.82 8.31 14.41
CA SER A 89 -1.83 9.15 15.09
C SER A 89 -1.47 10.43 14.31
N LEU A 90 -1.67 10.44 12.99
CA LEU A 90 -1.40 11.61 12.15
C LEU A 90 -2.44 12.73 12.32
N ARG A 91 -3.60 12.44 12.93
CA ARG A 91 -4.68 13.41 13.20
C ARG A 91 -4.99 14.30 11.99
N LEU A 92 -5.08 13.69 10.82
CA LEU A 92 -5.26 14.40 9.55
C LEU A 92 -6.58 15.16 9.58
N GLN A 93 -6.50 16.48 9.45
CA GLN A 93 -7.68 17.34 9.29
C GLN A 93 -8.03 17.41 7.81
N ILE A 94 -8.90 16.51 7.36
CA ILE A 94 -9.43 16.52 5.99
C ILE A 94 -10.81 17.14 6.03
N SER A 95 -11.06 18.14 5.19
CA SER A 95 -12.39 18.74 5.08
C SER A 95 -13.38 17.73 4.50
N GLU A 96 -14.62 17.73 4.98
CA GLU A 96 -15.68 16.87 4.43
C GLU A 96 -15.91 17.11 2.93
N SER A 97 -15.64 18.31 2.42
CA SER A 97 -15.68 18.60 0.99
C SER A 97 -14.67 17.81 0.14
N ALA A 98 -13.54 17.40 0.73
CA ALA A 98 -12.54 16.56 0.08
C ALA A 98 -12.93 15.06 0.09
N LEU A 99 -14.05 14.71 0.75
CA LEU A 99 -14.59 13.36 0.84
C LEU A 99 -15.68 13.04 -0.19
N ASN A 100 -15.94 13.96 -1.13
CA ASN A 100 -16.84 13.67 -2.24
C ASN A 100 -16.35 12.43 -2.98
N LEU A 101 -17.11 11.33 -2.92
CA LEU A 101 -16.74 10.03 -3.51
C LEU A 101 -16.46 10.14 -5.02
N ALA A 102 -17.14 11.06 -5.70
CA ALA A 102 -16.96 11.30 -7.14
C ALA A 102 -15.60 11.95 -7.46
N ASP A 103 -15.04 12.71 -6.53
CA ASP A 103 -13.83 13.54 -6.71
C ASP A 103 -12.78 13.30 -5.61
N PHE A 104 -12.78 12.13 -4.94
CA PHE A 104 -11.86 11.86 -3.84
C PHE A 104 -10.42 11.99 -4.32
N ASN A 105 -9.82 13.14 -4.01
CA ASN A 105 -8.54 13.50 -4.56
C ASN A 105 -7.43 12.91 -3.67
N LYS A 106 -6.94 11.73 -4.06
CA LYS A 106 -5.76 11.09 -3.44
C LYS A 106 -4.56 12.04 -3.36
N ASN A 107 -4.45 13.06 -4.22
CA ASN A 107 -3.32 14.00 -4.19
C ASN A 107 -3.39 14.95 -2.99
N CYS A 108 -4.56 15.52 -2.67
CA CYS A 108 -4.69 16.38 -1.48
C CYS A 108 -4.38 15.61 -0.18
N LEU A 109 -4.84 14.36 -0.09
CA LEU A 109 -4.52 13.50 1.04
C LEU A 109 -3.02 13.17 1.10
N ARG A 110 -2.42 12.84 -0.05
CA ARG A 110 -0.99 12.57 -0.16
C ARG A 110 -0.17 13.79 0.29
N GLU A 111 -0.56 15.00 -0.11
CA GLU A 111 0.07 16.24 0.36
C GLU A 111 -0.08 16.44 1.87
N ALA A 112 -1.27 16.21 2.42
CA ALA A 112 -1.52 16.34 3.87
C ALA A 112 -0.67 15.35 4.69
N ILE A 113 -0.55 14.10 4.23
CA ILE A 113 0.30 13.08 4.84
C ILE A 113 1.78 13.46 4.71
N ASN A 114 2.22 13.95 3.54
CA ASN A 114 3.61 14.32 3.31
C ASN A 114 4.11 15.46 4.20
N LYS A 115 3.22 16.32 4.68
CA LYS A 115 3.51 17.41 5.63
C LYS A 115 3.73 16.91 7.07
N GLN A 116 3.39 15.66 7.38
CA GLN A 116 3.58 15.07 8.70
C GLN A 116 5.00 14.53 8.88
N ASN A 117 5.42 14.35 10.14
CA ASN A 117 6.60 13.56 10.44
C ASN A 117 6.26 12.07 10.32
N LEU A 118 6.87 11.39 9.35
CA LEU A 118 6.60 10.00 9.01
C LEU A 118 7.73 9.03 9.40
N GLU A 119 8.84 9.51 9.96
CA GLU A 119 10.06 8.70 10.16
C GLU A 119 9.80 7.41 10.95
N ASP A 120 9.02 7.52 12.04
CA ASP A 120 8.65 6.36 12.86
C ASP A 120 7.77 5.36 12.10
N ILE A 121 6.89 5.86 11.22
CA ILE A 121 5.98 5.03 10.42
C ILE A 121 6.76 4.33 9.32
N VAL A 122 7.62 5.06 8.62
CA VAL A 122 8.49 4.55 7.56
C VAL A 122 9.40 3.47 8.13
N THR A 123 10.12 3.77 9.21
CA THR A 123 11.02 2.81 9.87
C THR A 123 10.29 1.54 10.28
N TYR A 124 9.08 1.66 10.84
CA TYR A 124 8.28 0.52 11.25
C TYR A 124 7.84 -0.37 10.07
N ILE A 125 7.30 0.23 9.00
CA ILE A 125 6.78 -0.50 7.84
C ILE A 125 7.92 -1.15 7.05
N VAL A 126 8.99 -0.39 6.76
CA VAL A 126 10.10 -0.84 5.90
C VAL A 126 10.89 -1.97 6.53
N ARG A 127 10.92 -2.07 7.86
CA ARG A 127 11.64 -3.12 8.59
C ARG A 127 11.28 -4.53 8.15
N TYR A 128 10.02 -4.78 7.79
CA TYR A 128 9.56 -6.14 7.47
C TYR A 128 8.69 -6.26 6.22
N VAL A 129 7.92 -5.22 5.88
CA VAL A 129 6.90 -5.35 4.83
C VAL A 129 7.51 -5.69 3.45
N PRO A 130 8.56 -5.01 2.96
CA PRO A 130 9.16 -5.33 1.67
C PRO A 130 9.65 -6.79 1.60
N PHE A 131 10.40 -7.24 2.61
CA PHE A 131 10.96 -8.59 2.67
C PHE A 131 9.88 -9.68 2.74
N ARG A 132 8.80 -9.44 3.50
CA ARG A 132 7.67 -10.36 3.63
C ARG A 132 6.79 -10.41 2.37
N LEU A 133 6.79 -9.34 1.58
CA LEU A 133 6.10 -9.33 0.29
C LEU A 133 6.87 -10.19 -0.70
N ILE A 134 8.18 -9.96 -0.86
CA ILE A 134 9.01 -10.66 -1.86
C ILE A 134 9.39 -12.09 -1.47
N THR A 135 9.00 -12.59 -0.29
CA THR A 135 9.35 -13.95 0.17
C THR A 135 9.09 -15.06 -0.88
N PRO A 136 8.01 -15.04 -1.70
CA PRO A 136 7.81 -16.07 -2.72
C PRO A 136 8.86 -16.07 -3.85
N PHE A 137 9.64 -15.01 -3.99
CA PHE A 137 10.73 -14.88 -4.96
C PHE A 137 12.09 -15.34 -4.41
N LEU A 138 12.18 -15.58 -3.10
CA LEU A 138 13.37 -16.09 -2.41
C LEU A 138 13.26 -17.61 -2.26
#